data_AF-H8KCG1-F1
#
_entry.id   AF-H8KCG1-F1
#
_cell.length_a   1.000
_cell.length_b   1.000
_cell.length_c   1.000
_cell.angle_alpha   90.00
_cell.angle_beta   90.00
_cell.angle_gamma   90.00
#
_symmetry.space_group_name_H-M   'P 1'
#
loop_
_entity.id
_entity.type
_entity.pdbx_description
1 polymer ?
#
loop_
_entity_poly.entity_id
_entity_poly.type
_entity_poly.pdbx_seq_one_letter_code
_entity_poly.pdbx_strand_id
1 'polypeptide(L)'
;MLFIFLKTYQIGSAPLEEKDIKIFIVNLDRNTDRYNNISKQYYCRIDNNNLFYERFSAVDGYNLSITDAWGKRFTGLDVKNNPALLSLDNGYTVLCPSENINYYSDSKILNHTLTAGELGCYCSHREIWLKMVKDNIPYALIIEDDAILNDDFHNKFLTMLKHLPSKNKVFYNIYNNPYLKKIGHGGYFNTTTGYLIHLKAAQKLYFRD
;
A
#
# COMPACT_ATOMS: atom_id res chain seq x y z
N MET A 1 24.73 19.94 1.88
CA MET A 1 23.84 20.43 2.95
C MET A 1 22.56 20.96 2.31
N LEU A 2 21.49 20.16 2.27
CA LEU A 2 20.16 20.61 1.89
C LEU A 2 19.16 19.89 2.81
N PHE A 3 18.69 20.62 3.81
CA PHE A 3 17.69 20.21 4.77
C PHE A 3 16.32 20.23 4.09
N ILE A 4 15.54 19.14 4.17
CA ILE A 4 14.08 19.20 3.96
C ILE A 4 13.42 18.87 5.29
N PHE A 5 13.04 19.94 5.99
CA PHE A 5 12.26 19.92 7.21
C PHE A 5 10.89 19.26 6.97
N LEU A 6 10.65 18.12 7.63
CA LEU A 6 9.29 17.59 7.84
C LEU A 6 8.64 18.42 8.97
N LYS A 7 7.78 19.39 8.61
CA LYS A 7 6.91 20.09 9.55
C LYS A 7 5.96 19.10 10.24
N THR A 8 5.90 19.20 11.57
CA THR A 8 5.27 18.29 12.51
C THR A 8 3.81 18.69 12.78
N TYR A 9 2.93 17.74 13.08
CA TYR A 9 1.58 18.03 13.62
C TYR A 9 1.21 17.03 14.70
N GLN A 10 0.62 17.58 15.75
CA GLN A 10 0.20 16.92 16.99
C GLN A 10 -1.07 16.10 16.71
N ILE A 11 -1.02 14.80 16.99
CA ILE A 11 -2.22 13.99 17.22
C ILE A 11 -2.89 14.63 18.44
N GLY A 12 -4.19 14.88 18.42
CA GLY A 12 -4.92 15.44 19.56
C GLY A 12 -4.59 14.67 20.84
N SER A 13 -4.67 15.32 22.00
CA SER A 13 -4.23 14.77 23.30
C SER A 13 -4.96 13.51 23.78
N ALA A 14 -5.93 12.99 23.02
CA ALA A 14 -6.64 11.75 23.32
C ALA A 14 -5.95 10.55 22.65
N PRO A 15 -5.79 9.41 23.35
CA PRO A 15 -5.25 8.19 22.74
C PRO A 15 -6.14 7.71 21.60
N LEU A 16 -5.52 7.29 20.47
CA LEU A 16 -6.23 6.72 19.33
C LEU A 16 -6.86 5.38 19.74
N GLU A 17 -8.17 5.24 19.61
CA GLU A 17 -8.86 3.98 19.87
C GLU A 17 -9.00 3.16 18.59
N GLU A 18 -9.12 1.85 18.74
CA GLU A 18 -9.24 0.92 17.62
C GLU A 18 -10.50 1.19 16.76
N LYS A 19 -11.59 1.64 17.38
CA LYS A 19 -12.83 2.04 16.69
C LYS A 19 -12.65 3.23 15.72
N ASP A 20 -11.61 4.03 15.91
CA ASP A 20 -11.33 5.22 15.10
C ASP A 20 -10.48 4.86 13.86
N ILE A 21 -10.15 3.57 13.68
CA ILE A 21 -9.28 3.07 12.62
C ILE A 21 -10.12 2.27 11.62
N LYS A 22 -10.13 2.73 10.37
CA LYS A 22 -10.70 1.96 9.28
C LYS A 22 -9.77 0.81 8.92
N ILE A 23 -10.29 -0.41 8.78
CA ILE A 23 -9.48 -1.57 8.41
C ILE A 23 -9.81 -1.98 6.98
N PHE A 24 -8.78 -2.17 6.16
CA PHE A 24 -8.88 -2.68 4.80
C PHE A 24 -8.11 -4.00 4.69
N ILE A 25 -8.75 -5.01 4.10
CA ILE A 25 -8.08 -6.22 3.62
C ILE A 25 -8.03 -6.16 2.09
N VAL A 26 -6.82 -6.08 1.55
CA VAL A 26 -6.56 -5.97 0.11
C VAL A 26 -6.45 -7.37 -0.47
N ASN A 27 -7.25 -7.67 -1.48
CA ASN A 27 -7.31 -9.00 -2.08
C ASN A 27 -7.73 -8.93 -3.55
N LEU A 28 -7.05 -9.69 -4.41
CA LEU A 28 -7.48 -9.89 -5.79
C LEU A 28 -8.76 -10.71 -5.84
N ASP A 29 -9.75 -10.28 -6.62
CA ASP A 29 -11.06 -10.96 -6.74
C ASP A 29 -10.97 -12.44 -7.11
N ARG A 30 -9.96 -12.83 -7.91
CA ARG A 30 -9.74 -14.23 -8.29
C ARG A 30 -9.13 -15.11 -7.19
N ASN A 31 -8.56 -14.52 -6.14
CA ASN A 31 -7.81 -15.24 -5.09
C ASN A 31 -8.70 -15.51 -3.87
N THR A 32 -9.75 -16.31 -4.05
CA THR A 32 -10.72 -16.63 -3.00
C THR A 32 -10.08 -17.37 -1.81
N ASP A 33 -9.11 -18.25 -2.06
CA ASP A 33 -8.47 -19.04 -1.00
C ASP A 33 -7.61 -18.18 -0.08
N ARG A 34 -6.84 -17.23 -0.65
CA ARG A 34 -6.07 -16.25 0.14
C ARG A 34 -7.01 -15.39 0.99
N TYR A 35 -8.10 -14.91 0.39
CA TYR A 35 -9.13 -14.16 1.12
C TYR A 35 -9.73 -14.96 2.27
N ASN A 36 -10.12 -16.21 2.03
CA ASN A 36 -10.68 -17.09 3.05
C ASN A 36 -9.68 -17.34 4.18
N ASN A 37 -8.39 -17.49 3.85
CA ASN A 37 -7.34 -17.66 4.84
C ASN A 37 -7.19 -16.41 5.71
N ILE A 38 -6.95 -15.23 5.12
CA ILE A 38 -6.78 -14.00 5.93
C ILE A 38 -8.05 -13.67 6.72
N SER A 39 -9.24 -13.91 6.18
CA SER A 39 -10.51 -13.70 6.88
C SER A 39 -10.59 -14.59 8.12
N LYS A 40 -10.28 -15.89 8.00
CA LYS A 40 -10.22 -16.81 9.15
C LYS A 40 -9.21 -16.35 10.20
N GLN A 41 -8.00 -15.97 9.77
CA GLN A 41 -6.97 -15.45 10.67
C GLN A 41 -7.44 -14.20 11.41
N TYR A 42 -8.10 -13.28 10.70
CA TYR A 42 -8.61 -12.04 11.27
C TYR A 42 -9.65 -12.33 12.36
N TYR A 43 -10.65 -13.16 12.06
CA TYR A 43 -11.66 -13.55 13.06
C TYR A 43 -11.03 -14.28 14.26
N CYS A 44 -10.12 -15.22 14.05
CA CYS A 44 -9.51 -15.95 15.16
C CYS A 44 -8.61 -15.11 16.08
N ARG A 45 -8.04 -14.00 15.58
CA ARG A 45 -6.94 -13.28 16.26
C ARG A 45 -7.26 -11.84 16.64
N ILE A 46 -8.30 -11.27 16.07
CA ILE A 46 -8.75 -9.89 16.33
C ILE A 46 -10.19 -9.91 16.85
N ASP A 47 -11.01 -10.88 16.46
CA ASP A 47 -12.43 -10.88 16.82
C ASP A 47 -12.72 -11.56 18.15
N ASN A 48 -12.65 -10.75 19.21
CA ASN A 48 -13.49 -10.91 20.40
C ASN A 48 -14.43 -9.70 20.58
N ASN A 49 -14.49 -8.72 19.65
CA ASN A 49 -15.10 -7.39 19.88
C ASN A 49 -15.58 -6.62 18.61
N ASN A 50 -16.28 -7.24 17.64
CA ASN A 50 -17.06 -6.50 16.60
C ASN A 50 -16.25 -5.55 15.69
N LEU A 51 -14.96 -5.79 15.48
CA LEU A 51 -14.13 -4.89 14.66
C LEU A 51 -14.24 -5.23 13.17
N PHE A 52 -15.10 -4.51 12.46
CA PHE A 52 -15.34 -4.72 11.03
C PHE A 52 -14.16 -4.25 10.17
N TYR A 53 -13.75 -5.09 9.22
CA TYR A 53 -12.89 -4.69 8.11
C TYR A 53 -13.70 -4.55 6.82
N GLU A 54 -13.18 -3.76 5.89
CA GLU A 54 -13.67 -3.67 4.52
C GLU A 54 -12.74 -4.48 3.60
N ARG A 55 -13.29 -5.42 2.83
CA ARG A 55 -12.54 -6.05 1.74
C ARG A 55 -12.38 -5.04 0.61
N PHE A 56 -11.15 -4.71 0.26
CA PHE A 56 -10.82 -3.86 -0.87
C PHE A 56 -10.43 -4.74 -2.07
N SER A 57 -11.16 -4.60 -3.19
CA SER A 57 -10.81 -5.31 -4.43
C SER A 57 -9.49 -4.75 -4.97
N ALA A 58 -8.46 -5.59 -4.92
CA ALA A 58 -7.13 -5.22 -5.37
C ALA A 58 -7.12 -5.07 -6.90
N VAL A 59 -6.31 -4.11 -7.36
CA VAL A 59 -6.06 -3.88 -8.77
C VAL A 59 -5.25 -5.05 -9.33
N ASP A 60 -5.84 -5.75 -10.29
CA ASP A 60 -5.15 -6.80 -10.99
C ASP A 60 -4.06 -6.25 -11.89
N GLY A 61 -2.81 -6.39 -11.43
CA GLY A 61 -1.62 -6.02 -12.16
C GLY A 61 -1.57 -6.55 -13.59
N TYR A 62 -2.14 -7.73 -13.86
CA TYR A 62 -2.14 -8.32 -15.20
C TYR A 62 -3.10 -7.61 -16.18
N ASN A 63 -4.13 -6.94 -15.67
CA ASN A 63 -5.10 -6.21 -16.47
C ASN A 63 -4.75 -4.73 -16.62
N LEU A 64 -3.69 -4.25 -15.97
CA LEU A 64 -3.24 -2.86 -16.09
C LEU A 64 -2.82 -2.56 -17.52
N SER A 65 -3.28 -1.42 -18.02
CA SER A 65 -2.80 -0.88 -19.29
C SER A 65 -1.53 -0.06 -19.04
N ILE A 66 -0.49 -0.39 -19.78
CA ILE A 66 0.83 0.22 -19.70
C ILE A 66 1.15 0.81 -21.06
N THR A 67 1.68 2.02 -21.08
CA THR A 67 2.10 2.72 -22.30
C THR A 67 3.57 3.09 -22.17
N ASP A 68 4.42 2.69 -23.11
CA ASP A 68 5.82 3.11 -23.10
C ASP A 68 5.99 4.56 -23.57
N ALA A 69 7.22 5.07 -23.52
CA ALA A 69 7.55 6.43 -23.94
C ALA A 69 7.28 6.74 -25.42
N TRP A 70 7.11 5.72 -26.26
CA TRP A 70 6.78 5.90 -27.69
C TRP A 70 5.28 5.76 -27.96
N GLY A 71 4.47 5.60 -26.92
CA GLY A 71 3.01 5.48 -27.03
C GLY A 71 2.52 4.06 -27.34
N LYS A 72 3.40 3.06 -27.36
CA LYS A 72 2.98 1.66 -27.57
C LYS A 72 2.32 1.15 -26.29
N ARG A 73 1.14 0.57 -26.46
CA ARG A 73 0.32 0.04 -25.36
C ARG A 73 0.48 -1.47 -25.23
N PHE A 74 0.52 -1.95 -24.00
CA PHE A 74 0.52 -3.35 -23.63
C PHE A 74 -0.15 -3.53 -22.26
N THR A 75 -0.34 -4.77 -21.84
CA THR A 75 -0.94 -5.13 -20.56
C THR A 75 0.11 -5.61 -19.57
N GLY A 76 -0.24 -5.64 -18.29
CA GLY A 76 0.61 -6.32 -17.30
C GLY A 76 0.76 -7.83 -17.57
N LEU A 77 -0.20 -8.48 -18.25
CA LEU A 77 -0.05 -9.86 -18.70
C LEU A 77 1.08 -9.98 -19.73
N ASP A 78 1.17 -9.04 -20.66
CA ASP A 78 2.28 -8.99 -21.63
C ASP A 78 3.63 -8.82 -20.91
N VAL A 79 3.69 -7.96 -19.88
CA VAL A 79 4.88 -7.79 -19.02
C VAL A 79 5.23 -9.08 -18.29
N LYS A 80 4.24 -9.81 -17.77
CA LYS A 80 4.49 -11.10 -17.11
C LYS A 80 5.12 -12.11 -18.07
N ASN A 81 4.63 -12.16 -19.31
CA ASN A 81 5.11 -13.09 -20.33
C ASN A 81 6.43 -12.66 -20.95
N ASN A 82 6.69 -11.36 -21.01
CA ASN A 82 7.92 -10.76 -21.52
C ASN A 82 8.37 -9.58 -20.63
N PRO A 83 9.10 -9.85 -19.53
CA PRO A 83 9.56 -8.82 -18.61
C PRO A 83 10.47 -7.76 -19.26
N ALA A 84 11.04 -8.05 -20.44
CA ALA A 84 11.86 -7.11 -21.18
C ALA A 84 11.07 -5.88 -21.69
N LEU A 85 9.73 -5.96 -21.74
CA LEU A 85 8.88 -4.82 -22.09
C LEU A 85 9.03 -3.63 -21.13
N LEU A 86 9.43 -3.89 -19.88
CA LEU A 86 9.71 -2.85 -18.89
C LEU A 86 11.23 -2.66 -18.65
N SER A 87 12.10 -3.38 -19.37
CA SER A 87 13.55 -3.41 -19.09
C SER A 87 14.37 -2.36 -19.86
N LEU A 88 13.79 -1.20 -20.18
CA LEU A 88 14.48 -0.18 -20.97
C LEU A 88 14.38 1.17 -20.28
N ASP A 89 15.47 1.94 -20.36
CA ASP A 89 15.72 3.27 -19.77
C ASP A 89 14.73 4.39 -20.20
N ASN A 90 13.53 4.06 -20.65
CA ASN A 90 12.64 4.97 -21.35
C ASN A 90 11.43 5.43 -20.53
N GLY A 91 11.18 4.86 -19.34
CA GLY A 91 9.97 5.19 -18.57
C GLY A 91 8.68 4.70 -19.23
N TYR A 92 7.61 4.62 -18.44
CA TYR A 92 6.31 4.15 -18.90
C TYR A 92 5.18 4.81 -18.11
N THR A 93 3.97 4.77 -18.65
CA THR A 93 2.76 5.22 -17.96
C THR A 93 1.91 4.01 -17.63
N VAL A 94 1.44 3.91 -16.39
CA VAL A 94 0.50 2.86 -15.95
C VAL A 94 -0.82 3.51 -15.64
N LEU A 95 -1.89 2.96 -16.19
CA LEU A 95 -3.25 3.45 -15.94
C LEU A 95 -3.83 2.69 -14.75
N CYS A 96 -3.74 3.27 -13.55
CA CYS A 96 -4.50 2.77 -12.41
C CYS A 96 -5.99 3.13 -12.59
N PRO A 97 -6.92 2.45 -11.90
CA PRO A 97 -8.36 2.62 -12.16
C PRO A 97 -8.88 4.05 -12.03
N SER A 98 -8.47 4.80 -11.01
CA SER A 98 -8.99 6.15 -10.80
C SER A 98 -8.27 7.23 -11.61
N GLU A 99 -7.01 7.01 -12.01
CA GLU A 99 -6.20 8.00 -12.73
C GLU A 99 -5.04 7.38 -13.51
N ASN A 100 -4.56 8.12 -14.51
CA ASN A 100 -3.34 7.80 -15.25
C ASN A 100 -2.12 8.22 -14.43
N ILE A 101 -1.22 7.28 -14.13
CA ILE A 101 0.01 7.57 -13.38
C ILE A 101 1.20 7.40 -14.31
N ASN A 102 2.02 8.43 -14.40
CA ASN A 102 3.29 8.35 -15.12
C ASN A 102 4.33 7.69 -14.21
N TYR A 103 4.80 6.51 -14.59
CA TYR A 103 5.86 5.81 -13.87
C TYR A 103 7.21 5.97 -14.58
N TYR A 104 8.00 6.89 -14.04
CA TYR A 104 9.39 7.01 -14.44
C TYR A 104 10.23 6.05 -13.60
N SER A 105 10.40 4.84 -14.12
CA SER A 105 11.34 3.86 -13.58
C SER A 105 12.66 3.98 -14.33
N ASP A 106 13.64 4.65 -13.72
CA ASP A 106 15.04 4.49 -14.14
C ASP A 106 15.52 3.13 -13.61
N SER A 107 15.64 2.17 -14.53
CA SER A 107 16.06 0.80 -14.22
C SER A 107 17.44 0.75 -13.50
N LYS A 108 18.30 1.75 -13.75
CA LYS A 108 19.60 1.92 -13.08
C LYS A 108 19.46 2.36 -11.62
N ILE A 109 18.37 3.07 -11.28
CA ILE A 109 18.08 3.53 -9.91
C ILE A 109 17.40 2.44 -9.08
N LEU A 110 16.52 1.64 -9.69
CA LEU A 110 15.79 0.56 -9.01
C LEU A 110 16.59 -0.73 -8.87
N ASN A 111 17.64 -0.90 -9.66
CA ASN A 111 18.44 -2.12 -9.79
C ASN A 111 17.61 -3.38 -10.15
N HIS A 112 16.35 -3.20 -10.58
CA HIS A 112 15.45 -4.23 -11.10
C HIS A 112 14.23 -3.59 -11.77
N THR A 113 13.58 -4.36 -12.64
CA THR A 113 12.33 -3.99 -13.32
C THR A 113 11.13 -4.40 -12.47
N LEU A 114 10.14 -3.50 -12.32
CA LEU A 114 8.88 -3.84 -11.63
C LEU A 114 8.11 -4.91 -12.39
N THR A 115 7.57 -5.88 -11.67
CA THR A 115 6.65 -6.89 -12.21
C THR A 115 5.25 -6.33 -12.33
N ALA A 116 4.42 -6.95 -13.17
CA ALA A 116 3.00 -6.59 -13.26
C ALA A 116 2.28 -6.70 -11.90
N GLY A 117 2.64 -7.69 -11.08
CA GLY A 117 2.11 -7.83 -9.71
C GLY A 117 2.49 -6.66 -8.81
N GLU A 118 3.74 -6.19 -8.87
CA GLU A 118 4.19 -5.01 -8.09
C GLU A 118 3.47 -3.72 -8.53
N LEU A 119 3.21 -3.56 -9.84
CA LEU A 119 2.38 -2.45 -10.35
C LEU A 119 0.94 -2.53 -9.83
N GLY A 120 0.35 -3.73 -9.83
CA GLY A 120 -0.99 -3.96 -9.26
C GLY A 120 -1.07 -3.65 -7.77
N CYS A 121 -0.07 -4.08 -6.99
CA CYS A 121 0.03 -3.77 -5.55
C CYS A 121 0.09 -2.25 -5.33
N TYR A 122 0.90 -1.52 -6.09
CA TYR A 122 0.93 -0.06 -6.00
C TYR A 122 -0.43 0.57 -6.31
N CYS A 123 -1.02 0.24 -7.46
CA CYS A 123 -2.31 0.80 -7.83
C CYS A 123 -3.35 0.53 -6.73
N SER A 124 -3.38 -0.69 -6.16
CA SER A 124 -4.28 -1.05 -5.06
C SER A 124 -4.14 -0.14 -3.86
N HIS A 125 -2.92 0.10 -3.37
CA HIS A 125 -2.71 1.00 -2.23
C HIS A 125 -3.03 2.46 -2.56
N ARG A 126 -2.73 2.92 -3.77
CA ARG A 126 -3.08 4.29 -4.17
C ARG A 126 -4.59 4.50 -4.23
N GLU A 127 -5.35 3.53 -4.73
CA GLU A 127 -6.82 3.59 -4.70
C GLU A 127 -7.36 3.66 -3.27
N ILE A 128 -6.74 2.96 -2.31
CA ILE A 128 -7.08 3.09 -0.89
C ILE A 128 -6.73 4.48 -0.37
N TRP A 129 -5.55 5.03 -0.69
CA TRP A 129 -5.19 6.39 -0.27
C TRP A 129 -6.16 7.42 -0.85
N LEU A 130 -6.55 7.28 -2.12
CA LEU A 130 -7.57 8.11 -2.74
C LEU A 130 -8.90 8.01 -2.02
N LYS A 131 -9.34 6.79 -1.67
CA LYS A 131 -10.53 6.57 -0.85
C LYS A 131 -10.41 7.27 0.50
N MET A 132 -9.27 7.16 1.19
CA MET A 132 -9.03 7.88 2.44
C MET A 132 -9.17 9.39 2.28
N VAL A 133 -8.65 9.95 1.17
CA VAL A 133 -8.76 11.38 0.86
C VAL A 133 -10.20 11.79 0.58
N LYS A 134 -10.92 11.05 -0.26
CA LYS A 134 -12.31 11.33 -0.65
C LYS A 134 -13.27 11.21 0.55
N ASP A 135 -13.08 10.19 1.37
CA ASP A 135 -13.98 9.85 2.47
C ASP A 135 -13.53 10.45 3.81
N ASN A 136 -12.43 11.23 3.83
CA ASN A 136 -11.83 11.84 5.01
C ASN A 136 -11.51 10.83 6.14
N ILE A 137 -10.94 9.67 5.78
CA ILE A 137 -10.60 8.58 6.71
C ILE A 137 -9.31 8.96 7.48
N PRO A 138 -9.37 9.23 8.79
CA PRO A 138 -8.23 9.78 9.53
C PRO A 138 -7.08 8.78 9.69
N TYR A 139 -7.41 7.52 9.98
CA TYR A 139 -6.45 6.42 10.14
C TYR A 139 -6.96 5.17 9.43
N ALA A 140 -6.06 4.47 8.74
CA ALA A 140 -6.36 3.20 8.11
C ALA A 140 -5.29 2.15 8.43
N LEU A 141 -5.73 0.96 8.85
CA LEU A 141 -4.94 -0.26 8.87
C LEU A 141 -5.18 -1.00 7.56
N ILE A 142 -4.14 -1.16 6.75
CA ILE A 142 -4.21 -1.86 5.46
C ILE A 142 -3.46 -3.17 5.60
N ILE A 143 -4.12 -4.29 5.28
CA ILE A 143 -3.59 -5.66 5.41
C ILE A 143 -3.72 -6.35 4.05
N GLU A 144 -2.66 -7.03 3.60
CA GLU A 144 -2.67 -7.86 2.39
C GLU A 144 -3.23 -9.26 2.70
N ASP A 145 -3.79 -9.92 1.69
CA ASP A 145 -4.38 -11.26 1.83
C ASP A 145 -3.36 -12.40 2.05
N ASP A 146 -2.06 -12.15 1.89
CA ASP A 146 -0.98 -13.06 2.30
C ASP A 146 -0.37 -12.73 3.67
N ALA A 147 -0.95 -11.77 4.40
CA ALA A 147 -0.52 -11.49 5.75
C ALA A 147 -0.70 -12.72 6.66
N ILE A 148 0.29 -12.93 7.53
CA ILE A 148 0.21 -13.90 8.62
C ILE A 148 -0.01 -13.12 9.91
N LEU A 149 -1.22 -13.23 10.44
CA LEU A 149 -1.56 -12.65 11.73
C LEU A 149 -1.12 -13.63 12.81
N ASN A 150 -0.27 -13.19 13.75
CA ASN A 150 0.13 -14.03 14.88
C ASN A 150 -0.94 -14.00 15.97
N ASP A 151 -0.97 -15.00 16.85
CA ASP A 151 -2.04 -15.11 17.87
C ASP A 151 -2.10 -13.91 18.82
N ASP A 152 -0.97 -13.24 19.07
CA ASP A 152 -0.88 -12.02 19.89
C ASP A 152 -0.99 -10.72 19.07
N PHE A 153 -1.47 -10.79 17.83
CA PHE A 153 -1.54 -9.63 16.93
C PHE A 153 -2.37 -8.49 17.52
N HIS A 154 -3.59 -8.78 18.00
CA HIS A 154 -4.50 -7.76 18.50
C HIS A 154 -3.93 -7.01 19.71
N ASN A 155 -3.35 -7.72 20.67
CA ASN A 155 -2.69 -7.09 21.83
C ASN A 155 -1.51 -6.21 21.41
N LYS A 156 -0.69 -6.68 20.45
CA LYS A 156 0.42 -5.88 19.90
C LYS A 156 -0.08 -4.65 19.15
N PHE A 157 -1.17 -4.78 18.40
CA PHE A 157 -1.80 -3.67 17.71
C PHE A 157 -2.32 -2.63 18.71
N LEU A 158 -3.12 -3.04 19.70
CA LEU A 158 -3.61 -2.15 20.77
C LEU A 158 -2.46 -1.50 21.56
N THR A 159 -1.40 -2.25 21.85
CA THR A 159 -0.20 -1.71 22.50
C THR A 159 0.49 -0.68 21.63
N MET A 160 0.60 -0.93 20.32
CA MET A 160 1.12 0.04 19.37
C MET A 160 0.27 1.31 19.37
N LEU A 161 -1.07 1.22 19.31
CA LEU A 161 -1.98 2.37 19.34
C LEU A 161 -1.76 3.27 20.57
N LYS A 162 -1.62 2.66 21.75
CA LYS A 162 -1.32 3.38 23.02
C LYS A 162 0.02 4.12 23.00
N HIS A 163 1.00 3.58 22.28
CA HIS A 163 2.36 4.12 22.23
C HIS A 163 2.66 4.81 20.89
N LEU A 164 1.65 5.07 20.06
CA LEU A 164 1.85 5.84 18.83
C LEU A 164 2.44 7.19 19.25
N PRO A 165 3.68 7.50 18.85
CA PRO A 165 4.32 8.72 19.27
C PRO A 165 3.46 9.90 18.85
N SER A 166 3.21 10.81 19.79
CA SER A 166 2.51 12.07 19.54
C SER A 166 3.21 12.95 18.49
N LYS A 167 4.41 12.56 18.05
CA LYS A 167 5.23 13.22 17.03
C LYS A 167 5.72 12.27 15.94
N ASN A 168 5.59 12.77 14.72
CA ASN A 168 6.51 12.62 13.58
C ASN A 168 6.61 11.28 12.85
N LYS A 169 5.83 10.25 13.19
CA LYS A 169 5.74 9.05 12.35
C LYS A 169 4.44 9.04 11.54
N VAL A 170 4.61 9.07 10.23
CA VAL A 170 3.57 9.14 9.19
C VAL A 170 3.15 7.73 8.74
N PHE A 171 3.99 6.74 9.05
CA PHE A 171 3.80 5.31 8.81
C PHE A 171 4.20 4.52 10.04
N TYR A 172 3.39 3.50 10.32
CA TYR A 172 3.75 2.44 11.26
C TYR A 172 3.68 1.13 10.49
N ASN A 173 4.85 0.60 10.14
CA ASN A 173 4.95 -0.74 9.59
C ASN A 173 4.51 -1.71 10.69
N ILE A 174 3.49 -2.50 10.42
CA ILE A 174 3.00 -3.51 11.36
C ILE A 174 3.68 -4.86 11.05
N TYR A 175 4.11 -5.06 9.80
CA TYR A 175 4.84 -6.24 9.36
C TYR A 175 6.02 -5.91 8.45
N ASN A 176 7.18 -6.53 8.75
CA ASN A 176 8.31 -6.55 7.83
C ASN A 176 8.09 -7.65 6.79
N ASN A 177 7.93 -7.25 5.53
CA ASN A 177 8.21 -8.12 4.40
C ASN A 177 9.69 -7.95 4.01
N PRO A 178 10.50 -9.02 3.91
CA PRO A 178 11.90 -8.94 3.52
C PRO A 178 12.15 -8.42 2.08
N TYR A 179 11.12 -8.28 1.24
CA TYR A 179 11.26 -7.73 -0.12
C TYR A 179 11.17 -6.20 -0.15
N LEU A 180 12.15 -5.54 0.46
CA LEU A 180 12.36 -4.10 0.38
C LEU A 180 12.84 -3.72 -1.03
N LYS A 181 12.07 -2.94 -1.77
CA LYS A 181 12.50 -2.39 -3.07
C LYS A 181 12.36 -0.87 -3.07
N LYS A 182 13.51 -0.21 -3.12
CA LYS A 182 13.64 1.25 -3.20
C LYS A 182 13.05 1.72 -4.54
N ILE A 183 12.08 2.64 -4.51
CA ILE A 183 11.61 3.33 -5.71
C ILE A 183 12.09 4.78 -5.69
N GLY A 184 13.17 5.08 -6.42
CA GLY A 184 13.65 6.44 -6.67
C GLY A 184 14.40 7.13 -5.52
N HIS A 185 14.79 8.39 -5.77
CA HIS A 185 15.69 9.18 -4.92
C HIS A 185 15.03 9.82 -3.68
N GLY A 186 13.81 9.39 -3.29
CA GLY A 186 13.07 10.02 -2.19
C GLY A 186 11.92 9.22 -1.55
N GLY A 187 11.74 7.94 -1.85
CA GLY A 187 10.66 7.12 -1.29
C GLY A 187 11.03 5.64 -1.16
N TYR A 188 10.74 5.04 -0.01
CA TYR A 188 10.75 3.59 0.15
C TYR A 188 9.34 3.07 -0.14
N PHE A 189 9.19 2.19 -1.13
CA PHE A 189 7.96 1.43 -1.30
C PHE A 189 8.11 0.15 -0.47
N ASN A 190 7.57 0.15 0.75
CA ASN A 190 7.55 -1.05 1.57
C ASN A 190 6.39 -1.93 1.08
N THR A 191 6.70 -3.10 0.53
CA THR A 191 5.71 -4.17 0.27
C THR A 191 5.29 -4.82 1.60
N THR A 192 4.82 -4.04 2.58
CA THR A 192 4.42 -4.60 3.86
C THR A 192 3.16 -5.43 3.69
N THR A 193 3.14 -6.64 4.27
CA THR A 193 1.90 -7.43 4.40
C THR A 193 0.84 -6.72 5.25
N GLY A 194 1.20 -5.65 5.97
CA GLY A 194 0.25 -4.65 6.45
C GLY A 194 0.88 -3.45 7.15
N TYR A 195 0.16 -2.32 7.18
CA TYR A 195 0.62 -1.06 7.76
C TYR A 195 -0.53 -0.16 8.25
N LEU A 196 -0.24 0.68 9.25
CA LEU A 196 -1.13 1.75 9.70
C LEU A 196 -0.67 3.08 9.10
N ILE A 197 -1.61 3.81 8.50
CA ILE A 197 -1.38 5.08 7.80
C ILE A 197 -2.38 6.15 8.26
N HIS A 198 -1.92 7.40 8.38
CA HIS A 198 -2.75 8.57 8.69
C HIS A 198 -3.15 9.32 7.40
N LEU A 199 -4.29 10.01 7.39
CA LEU A 199 -4.82 10.75 6.23
C LEU A 199 -3.80 11.70 5.58
N LYS A 200 -3.04 12.46 6.38
CA LYS A 200 -2.00 13.36 5.85
C LYS A 200 -0.87 12.62 5.11
N ALA A 201 -0.60 11.37 5.49
CA ALA A 201 0.33 10.50 4.78
C ALA A 201 -0.24 10.10 3.43
N ALA A 202 -1.48 9.61 3.44
CA ALA A 202 -2.21 9.19 2.24
C ALA A 202 -2.30 10.34 1.23
N GLN A 203 -2.63 11.56 1.67
CA GLN A 203 -2.59 12.78 0.85
C GLN A 203 -1.21 13.00 0.24
N LYS A 204 -0.15 12.96 1.06
CA LYS A 204 1.22 13.18 0.56
C LYS A 204 1.67 12.13 -0.45
N LEU A 205 1.27 10.88 -0.30
CA LEU A 205 1.63 9.81 -1.24
C LEU A 205 0.81 9.93 -2.53
N TYR A 206 -0.48 10.21 -2.39
CA TYR A 206 -1.39 10.34 -3.52
C TYR A 206 -1.00 11.52 -4.44
N PHE A 207 -0.62 12.66 -3.87
CA PHE A 207 -0.26 13.88 -4.61
C PHE A 207 1.25 14.02 -4.90
N ARG A 208 2.09 13.01 -4.64
CA ARG A 208 3.56 13.09 -4.87
C ARG A 208 4.01 12.60 -6.25
N ASP A 209 3.09 12.16 -7.09
CA ASP A 209 3.34 11.79 -8.48
C ASP A 209 2.99 12.96 -9.42
#